data_AF-A0A7C5IR98-F1
#
_entry.id   AF-A0A7C5IR98-F1
#
_cell.length_a   1.000
_cell.length_b   1.000
_cell.length_c   1.000
_cell.angle_alpha   90.00
_cell.angle_beta   90.00
_cell.angle_gamma   90.00
#
_symmetry.space_group_name_H-M   'P 1'
#
loop_
_entity.id
_entity.type
_entity.pdbx_description
1 polymer ?
#
loop_
_entity_poly.entity_id
_entity_poly.type
_entity_poly.pdbx_seq_one_letter_code
_entity_poly.pdbx_strand_id
1 'polypeptide(L)'
;MDTPSPSVQYQGDIHPPLSAQVTDLKTASVGKRIITILSTFAIALFIGGIIYGIGYMEDSSWLKWTGIIIGALIGIGGAFMDTKLQVAVCPYCQQEFGETQLLSKKNENLQAECTKCGEWLISHQGKIRSYTQEDAQEETAFPAPVFVEGQWPHECIVCGSAVTRLDKLDTKKINAGMLLVGTASVSSAAIYNIPYCNAHKDAIGLRIKSDFPRLIFSDYAARRRYLAGNKGKKIVEIK
;
A
#
# COMPACT_ATOMS: atom_id res chain seq x y z
N MET A 1 -46.12 14.14 -3.96
CA MET A 1 -44.91 14.50 -4.72
C MET A 1 -43.96 15.09 -3.70
N ASP A 2 -43.08 14.25 -3.16
CA ASP A 2 -42.15 14.65 -2.12
C ASP A 2 -41.07 15.53 -2.75
N THR A 3 -41.04 16.79 -2.35
CA THR A 3 -39.94 17.70 -2.64
C THR A 3 -38.67 17.10 -2.04
N PRO A 4 -37.59 16.89 -2.82
CA PRO A 4 -36.33 16.44 -2.25
C PRO A 4 -35.87 17.46 -1.21
N SER A 5 -35.68 16.98 0.02
CA SER A 5 -35.11 17.77 1.11
C SER A 5 -33.82 18.44 0.63
N PRO A 6 -33.60 19.74 0.91
CA PRO A 6 -32.34 20.40 0.61
C PRO A 6 -31.20 19.58 1.24
N SER A 7 -30.24 19.18 0.40
CA SER A 7 -29.03 18.50 0.87
C SER A 7 -28.36 19.40 1.90
N VAL A 8 -28.23 18.90 3.12
CA VAL A 8 -27.50 19.59 4.18
C VAL A 8 -26.07 19.79 3.68
N GLN A 9 -25.76 21.02 3.28
CA GLN A 9 -24.42 21.42 2.90
C GLN A 9 -23.48 21.24 4.10
N TYR A 10 -22.31 20.72 3.77
CA TYR A 10 -21.27 20.21 4.67
C TYR A 10 -20.70 21.27 5.63
N GLN A 11 -20.41 20.86 6.89
CA GLN A 11 -19.86 21.70 7.98
C GLN A 11 -18.70 21.03 8.75
N GLY A 12 -17.98 20.08 8.15
CA GLY A 12 -16.75 19.55 8.74
C GLY A 12 -15.56 20.47 8.48
N ASP A 13 -14.55 20.46 9.34
CA ASP A 13 -13.36 21.31 9.17
C ASP A 13 -12.27 20.65 8.31
N ILE A 14 -12.32 19.31 8.16
CA ILE A 14 -11.26 18.58 7.47
C ILE A 14 -11.61 18.36 6.00
N HIS A 15 -11.15 19.30 5.19
CA HIS A 15 -11.14 19.19 3.73
C HIS A 15 -9.70 19.09 3.25
N PRO A 16 -9.13 17.87 3.16
CA PRO A 16 -7.75 17.75 2.74
C PRO A 16 -7.66 18.22 1.28
N PRO A 17 -6.85 19.25 0.97
CA PRO A 17 -6.76 19.77 -0.39
C PRO A 17 -6.20 18.68 -1.31
N LEU A 18 -6.71 18.61 -2.54
CA LEU A 18 -6.06 17.80 -3.57
C LEU A 18 -4.74 18.48 -3.95
N SER A 19 -3.67 17.70 -4.02
CA SER A 19 -2.40 18.24 -4.49
C SER A 19 -2.49 18.40 -6.01
N ALA A 20 -2.38 19.64 -6.50
CA ALA A 20 -2.24 19.92 -7.93
C ALA A 20 -0.83 19.63 -8.45
N GLN A 21 0.10 19.23 -7.56
CA GLN A 21 1.47 18.95 -7.94
C GLN A 21 1.55 17.65 -8.72
N VAL A 22 2.28 17.71 -9.84
CA VAL A 22 2.68 16.55 -10.63
C VAL A 22 4.19 16.42 -10.51
N THR A 23 4.66 15.22 -10.19
CA THR A 23 6.09 14.95 -10.01
C THR A 23 6.59 14.01 -11.09
N ASP A 24 7.77 14.28 -11.64
CA ASP A 24 8.37 13.41 -12.65
C ASP A 24 9.02 12.18 -12.01
N LEU A 25 8.95 11.03 -12.70
CA LEU A 25 9.74 9.86 -12.36
C LEU A 25 11.22 10.16 -12.64
N LYS A 26 12.03 10.01 -11.60
CA LYS A 26 13.47 10.10 -11.64
C LYS A 26 14.07 8.71 -11.48
N THR A 27 15.26 8.53 -12.03
CA THR A 27 16.04 7.32 -11.75
C THR A 27 16.37 7.29 -10.26
N ALA A 28 16.28 6.12 -9.63
CA ALA A 28 16.66 5.96 -8.23
C ALA A 28 18.11 6.43 -7.99
N SER A 29 18.37 6.93 -6.77
CA SER A 29 19.70 7.40 -6.39
C SER A 29 20.76 6.30 -6.56
N VAL A 30 21.98 6.69 -6.91
CA VAL A 30 23.08 5.75 -7.16
C VAL A 30 23.32 4.83 -5.96
N GLY A 31 23.28 5.39 -4.75
CA GLY A 31 23.44 4.61 -3.51
C GLY A 31 22.37 3.52 -3.36
N LYS A 32 21.10 3.83 -3.60
CA LYS A 32 20.02 2.84 -3.54
C LYS A 32 20.20 1.76 -4.60
N ARG A 33 20.56 2.14 -5.83
CA ARG A 33 20.85 1.17 -6.91
C ARG A 33 21.98 0.22 -6.53
N ILE A 34 23.06 0.73 -5.93
CA ILE A 34 24.18 -0.09 -5.46
C ILE A 34 23.70 -1.08 -4.38
N ILE A 35 22.92 -0.62 -3.40
CA ILE A 35 22.39 -1.49 -2.34
C ILE A 35 21.52 -2.61 -2.91
N THR A 36 20.61 -2.30 -3.85
CA THR A 36 19.76 -3.31 -4.49
C THR A 36 20.58 -4.28 -5.34
N ILE A 37 21.56 -3.78 -6.10
CA ILE A 37 22.45 -4.65 -6.89
C ILE A 37 23.23 -5.60 -5.96
N LEU A 38 23.77 -5.09 -4.84
CA LEU A 38 24.48 -5.91 -3.86
C LEU A 38 23.57 -6.95 -3.20
N SER A 39 22.34 -6.60 -2.84
CA SER A 39 21.40 -7.56 -2.26
C SER A 39 20.99 -8.63 -3.27
N THR A 40 20.77 -8.26 -4.53
CA THR A 40 20.53 -9.18 -5.65
C THR A 40 21.70 -10.16 -5.82
N PHE A 41 22.94 -9.69 -5.80
CA PHE A 41 24.12 -10.56 -5.87
C PHE A 41 24.24 -11.48 -4.66
N ALA A 42 23.93 -10.99 -3.45
CA ALA A 42 23.93 -11.81 -2.25
C ALA A 42 22.90 -12.95 -2.34
N ILE A 43 21.69 -12.67 -2.83
CA ILE A 43 20.64 -13.67 -3.07
C ILE A 43 21.08 -14.68 -4.14
N ALA A 44 21.66 -14.20 -5.23
CA ALA A 44 22.16 -15.03 -6.32
C ALA A 44 23.25 -16.00 -5.85
N LEU A 45 24.22 -15.51 -5.06
CA LEU A 45 25.28 -16.32 -4.47
C LEU A 45 24.74 -17.31 -3.45
N PHE A 46 23.74 -16.93 -2.65
CA PHE A 46 23.11 -17.81 -1.68
C PHE A 46 22.40 -18.99 -2.36
N ILE A 47 21.53 -18.71 -3.32
CA ILE A 47 20.78 -19.74 -4.06
C ILE A 47 21.74 -20.60 -4.88
N GLY A 48 22.65 -19.99 -5.64
CA GLY A 48 23.64 -20.71 -6.44
C GLY A 48 24.59 -21.55 -5.58
N GLY A 49 24.99 -21.02 -4.41
CA GLY A 49 25.83 -21.71 -3.44
C GLY A 49 25.17 -22.91 -2.79
N ILE A 50 23.87 -22.85 -2.47
CA ILE A 50 23.12 -24.01 -1.97
C ILE A 50 23.10 -25.13 -3.01
N ILE A 51 22.77 -24.81 -4.26
CA ILE A 51 22.70 -25.80 -5.35
C ILE A 51 24.09 -26.40 -5.62
N TYR A 52 25.12 -25.56 -5.64
CA TYR A 52 26.50 -26.01 -5.79
C TYR A 52 26.93 -26.93 -4.63
N GLY A 53 26.58 -26.57 -3.39
CA GLY A 53 26.87 -27.35 -2.19
C GLY A 53 26.24 -28.73 -2.21
N ILE A 54 24.97 -28.83 -2.63
CA ILE A 54 24.29 -30.13 -2.85
C ILE A 54 25.04 -30.95 -3.91
N GLY A 55 25.39 -30.32 -5.03
CA GLY A 55 26.18 -30.97 -6.08
C GLY A 55 27.55 -31.44 -5.61
N TYR A 56 28.17 -30.75 -4.65
CA TYR A 56 29.43 -31.17 -4.03
C TYR A 56 29.27 -32.41 -3.15
N MET A 57 28.22 -32.46 -2.32
CA MET A 57 27.96 -33.61 -1.45
C MET A 57 27.61 -34.90 -2.21
N GLU A 58 26.95 -34.79 -3.37
CA GLU A 58 26.55 -35.93 -4.20
C GLU A 58 27.58 -36.26 -5.30
N ASP A 59 28.71 -35.55 -5.34
CA ASP A 59 29.70 -35.54 -6.43
C ASP A 59 29.11 -35.39 -7.84
N SER A 60 28.00 -34.64 -7.93
CA SER A 60 27.25 -34.42 -9.14
C SER A 60 27.79 -33.20 -9.89
N SER A 61 28.58 -33.45 -10.94
CA SER A 61 29.17 -32.39 -11.77
C SER A 61 28.11 -31.49 -12.43
N TRP A 62 26.95 -32.03 -12.82
CA TRP A 62 25.91 -31.24 -13.47
C TRP A 62 25.27 -30.25 -12.48
N LEU A 63 25.01 -30.66 -11.24
CA LEU A 63 24.46 -29.79 -10.19
C LEU A 63 25.41 -28.63 -9.84
N LYS A 64 26.72 -28.91 -9.76
CA LYS A 64 27.75 -27.88 -9.55
C LYS A 64 27.65 -26.79 -10.64
N TRP A 65 27.57 -27.17 -11.92
CA TRP A 65 27.41 -26.22 -13.03
C TRP A 65 26.06 -25.51 -13.01
N THR A 66 24.97 -26.22 -12.71
CA THR A 66 23.64 -25.63 -12.61
C THR A 66 23.58 -24.55 -11.54
N GLY A 67 24.19 -24.75 -10.37
CA GLY A 67 24.24 -23.73 -9.32
C GLY A 67 24.93 -22.44 -9.76
N ILE A 68 26.06 -22.57 -10.47
CA ILE A 68 26.80 -21.43 -11.03
C ILE A 68 25.95 -20.70 -12.09
N ILE A 69 25.33 -21.44 -13.02
CA ILE A 69 24.53 -20.86 -14.10
C ILE A 69 23.31 -20.12 -13.54
N ILE A 70 22.57 -20.74 -12.61
CA ILE A 70 21.40 -20.12 -11.98
C ILE A 70 21.81 -18.88 -11.19
N GLY A 71 22.88 -18.97 -10.40
CA GLY A 71 23.42 -17.81 -9.68
C GLY A 71 23.78 -16.66 -10.64
N ALA A 72 24.50 -16.96 -11.72
CA ALA A 72 24.85 -15.96 -12.72
C ALA A 72 23.62 -15.34 -13.41
N LEU A 73 22.62 -16.15 -13.77
CA LEU A 73 21.38 -15.67 -14.38
C LEU A 73 20.59 -14.75 -13.45
N ILE A 74 20.47 -15.10 -12.16
CA ILE A 74 19.80 -14.26 -11.16
C ILE A 74 20.58 -12.95 -10.96
N GLY A 75 21.91 -13.03 -10.81
CA GLY A 75 22.76 -11.86 -10.59
C GLY A 75 22.72 -10.89 -11.76
N ILE A 76 22.89 -11.38 -13.00
CA ILE A 76 22.85 -10.55 -14.21
C ILE A 76 21.42 -10.02 -14.43
N GLY A 77 20.42 -10.90 -14.39
CA GLY A 77 19.03 -10.54 -14.65
C GLY A 77 18.50 -9.50 -13.65
N GLY A 78 18.78 -9.68 -12.36
CA GLY A 78 18.39 -8.73 -11.32
C GLY A 78 19.13 -7.39 -11.45
N ALA A 79 20.44 -7.40 -11.72
CA ALA A 79 21.19 -6.16 -11.96
C ALA A 79 20.64 -5.36 -13.15
N PHE A 80 20.23 -6.03 -14.25
CA PHE A 80 19.59 -5.36 -15.37
C PHE A 80 18.24 -4.75 -15.00
N MET A 81 17.42 -5.41 -14.19
CA MET A 81 16.14 -4.86 -13.72
C MET A 81 16.33 -3.67 -12.78
N ASP A 82 17.34 -3.70 -11.91
CA ASP A 82 17.65 -2.63 -10.95
C ASP A 82 18.09 -1.32 -11.64
N THR A 83 18.65 -1.40 -12.85
CA THR A 83 18.98 -0.19 -13.63
C THR A 83 17.74 0.59 -14.08
N LYS A 84 16.57 -0.04 -14.09
CA LYS A 84 15.30 0.57 -14.50
C LYS A 84 14.44 1.02 -13.33
N LEU A 85 14.95 0.97 -12.09
CA LEU A 85 14.20 1.41 -10.92
C LEU A 85 13.92 2.92 -11.02
N GLN A 86 12.65 3.26 -11.13
CA GLN A 86 12.16 4.63 -11.18
C GLN A 86 11.46 4.97 -9.87
N VAL A 87 11.81 6.13 -9.33
CA VAL A 87 11.21 6.67 -8.11
C VAL A 87 10.63 8.04 -8.40
N ALA A 88 9.60 8.42 -7.67
CA ALA A 88 9.02 9.75 -7.68
C ALA A 88 8.88 10.27 -6.27
N VAL A 89 8.53 11.55 -6.16
CA VAL A 89 8.20 12.19 -4.89
C VAL A 89 6.68 12.21 -4.77
N CYS A 90 6.15 11.74 -3.64
CA CYS A 90 4.72 11.79 -3.39
C CYS A 90 4.23 13.24 -3.28
N PRO A 91 3.22 13.68 -4.08
CA PRO A 91 2.67 15.03 -4.04
C PRO A 91 2.06 15.48 -2.69
N TYR A 92 1.82 14.54 -1.77
CA TYR A 92 1.16 14.81 -0.48
C TYR A 92 2.14 14.85 0.71
N CYS A 93 3.07 13.89 0.79
CA CYS A 93 4.01 13.77 1.90
C CYS A 93 5.45 14.14 1.54
N GLN A 94 5.73 14.39 0.26
CA GLN A 94 7.05 14.74 -0.27
C GLN A 94 8.14 13.69 0.00
N GLN A 95 7.74 12.47 0.34
CA GLN A 95 8.64 11.33 0.49
C GLN A 95 8.81 10.59 -0.83
N GLU A 96 9.95 9.91 -0.98
CA GLU A 96 10.20 9.04 -2.14
C GLU A 96 9.22 7.86 -2.17
N PHE A 97 8.80 7.52 -3.37
CA PHE A 97 7.78 6.54 -3.70
C PHE A 97 8.20 5.77 -4.96
N GLY A 98 7.84 4.48 -5.05
CA GLY A 98 8.16 3.64 -6.20
C GLY A 98 9.23 2.57 -6.00
N GLU A 99 9.82 2.47 -4.80
CA GLU A 99 10.89 1.49 -4.54
C GLU A 99 10.46 0.02 -4.74
N THR A 100 9.22 -0.29 -4.40
CA THR A 100 8.66 -1.66 -4.45
C THR A 100 7.63 -1.84 -5.56
N GLN A 101 7.41 -0.82 -6.38
CA GLN A 101 6.39 -0.83 -7.42
C GLN A 101 7.03 -0.67 -8.78
N LEU A 102 6.50 -1.39 -9.77
CA LEU A 102 6.99 -1.34 -11.16
C LEU A 102 6.53 -0.05 -11.84
N LEU A 103 7.04 1.09 -11.37
CA LEU A 103 6.84 2.38 -12.01
C LEU A 103 7.69 2.44 -13.27
N SER A 104 7.07 2.83 -14.37
CA SER A 104 7.71 2.96 -15.67
C SER A 104 7.13 4.14 -16.41
N LYS A 105 7.97 4.77 -17.24
CA LYS A 105 7.55 5.80 -18.20
C LYS A 105 6.49 5.31 -19.19
N LYS A 106 6.33 4.00 -19.36
CA LYS A 106 5.33 3.38 -20.23
C LYS A 106 3.99 3.12 -19.55
N ASN A 107 3.87 3.34 -18.24
CA ASN A 107 2.63 3.07 -17.54
C ASN A 107 1.54 4.07 -17.99
N GLU A 108 0.39 3.53 -18.35
CA GLU A 108 -0.82 4.28 -18.65
C GLU A 108 -1.78 4.11 -17.49
N ASN A 109 -1.90 5.16 -16.66
CA ASN A 109 -2.82 5.22 -15.52
C ASN A 109 -2.66 4.09 -14.48
N LEU A 110 -1.42 3.70 -14.18
CA LEU A 110 -1.19 2.73 -13.11
C LEU A 110 -1.49 3.37 -11.76
N GLN A 111 -2.52 2.89 -11.08
CA GLN A 111 -2.84 3.27 -9.71
C GLN A 111 -1.88 2.63 -8.72
N ALA A 112 -1.46 3.42 -7.75
CA ALA A 112 -0.55 2.99 -6.72
C ALA A 112 -0.80 3.72 -5.40
N GLU A 113 -0.37 3.08 -4.31
CA GLU A 113 -0.49 3.64 -2.97
C GLU A 113 0.88 4.04 -2.43
N CYS A 114 1.00 5.25 -1.89
CA CYS A 114 2.19 5.70 -1.19
C CYS A 114 2.36 4.94 0.13
N THR A 115 3.46 4.19 0.28
CA THR A 115 3.76 3.41 1.48
C THR A 115 4.01 4.25 2.74
N LYS A 116 4.18 5.58 2.60
CA LYS A 116 4.45 6.49 3.71
C LYS A 116 3.20 7.17 4.27
N CYS A 117 2.31 7.67 3.40
CA CYS A 117 1.10 8.38 3.83
C CYS A 117 -0.21 7.66 3.47
N GLY A 118 -0.15 6.54 2.74
CA GLY A 118 -1.33 5.81 2.28
C GLY A 118 -2.09 6.50 1.14
N GLU A 119 -1.68 7.68 0.66
CA GLU A 119 -2.40 8.36 -0.42
C GLU A 119 -2.29 7.59 -1.74
N TRP A 120 -3.36 7.65 -2.53
CA TRP A 120 -3.37 7.06 -3.86
C TRP A 120 -2.84 8.03 -4.90
N LEU A 121 -2.08 7.46 -5.82
CA LEU A 121 -1.33 8.15 -6.85
C LEU A 121 -1.58 7.45 -8.18
N ILE A 122 -1.59 8.22 -9.26
CA ILE A 122 -1.65 7.69 -10.62
C ILE A 122 -0.30 7.94 -11.29
N SER A 123 0.28 6.87 -11.82
CA SER A 123 1.42 6.94 -12.73
C SER A 123 0.95 6.97 -14.17
N HIS A 124 1.26 8.06 -14.87
CA HIS A 124 0.90 8.25 -16.28
C HIS A 124 2.08 8.87 -17.03
N GLN A 125 2.59 8.18 -18.06
CA GLN A 125 3.61 8.69 -18.97
C GLN A 125 4.87 9.26 -18.27
N GLY A 126 5.34 8.55 -17.24
CA GLY A 126 6.53 8.98 -16.52
C GLY A 126 6.32 10.06 -15.47
N LYS A 127 5.06 10.42 -15.19
CA LYS A 127 4.68 11.38 -14.15
C LYS A 127 3.81 10.71 -13.11
N ILE A 128 3.88 11.22 -11.89
CA ILE A 128 3.01 10.87 -10.78
C ILE A 128 2.12 12.06 -10.46
N ARG A 129 0.81 11.83 -10.43
CA ARG A 129 -0.19 12.80 -9.96
C ARG A 129 -1.01 12.22 -8.81
N SER A 130 -1.71 13.10 -8.11
CA SER A 130 -2.74 12.73 -7.15
C SER A 130 -3.89 11.96 -7.82
N TYR A 131 -4.46 11.02 -7.08
CA TYR A 131 -5.74 10.40 -7.43
C TYR A 131 -6.90 11.34 -7.07
N THR A 132 -7.82 11.58 -7.99
CA THR A 132 -8.88 12.59 -7.87
C THR A 132 -10.27 11.96 -7.73
N GLN A 133 -11.31 12.78 -7.56
CA GLN A 133 -12.69 12.33 -7.49
C GLN A 133 -13.16 11.76 -8.83
N GLU A 134 -12.64 12.27 -9.93
CA GLU A 134 -12.92 11.80 -11.28
C GLU A 134 -12.38 10.39 -11.50
N ASP A 135 -11.18 10.10 -10.98
CA ASP A 135 -10.62 8.74 -11.01
C ASP A 135 -11.46 7.75 -10.16
N ALA A 136 -12.13 8.26 -9.12
CA ALA A 136 -12.93 7.46 -8.19
C ALA A 136 -14.29 7.00 -8.73
N GLN A 137 -14.74 7.47 -9.89
CA GLN A 137 -16.13 7.28 -10.35
C GLN A 137 -16.53 5.82 -10.55
N GLU A 138 -15.57 4.96 -10.91
CA GLU A 138 -15.81 3.52 -11.14
C GLU A 138 -15.55 2.67 -9.88
N GLU A 139 -14.98 3.26 -8.84
CA GLU A 139 -14.63 2.55 -7.60
C GLU A 139 -15.71 2.71 -6.53
N THR A 140 -16.00 1.61 -5.83
CA THR A 140 -17.01 1.58 -4.75
C THR A 140 -16.39 1.34 -3.37
N ALA A 141 -15.10 1.02 -3.33
CA ALA A 141 -14.41 0.61 -2.12
C ALA A 141 -12.99 1.17 -2.12
N PHE A 142 -12.72 2.05 -1.17
CA PHE A 142 -11.47 2.79 -1.08
C PHE A 142 -10.66 2.30 0.13
N PRO A 143 -9.77 1.28 -0.03
CA PRO A 143 -8.95 0.82 1.08
C PRO A 143 -7.94 1.88 1.54
N ALA A 144 -7.74 1.95 2.86
CA ALA A 144 -6.71 2.74 3.51
C ALA A 144 -5.96 1.87 4.54
N PRO A 145 -4.66 2.12 4.76
CA PRO A 145 -3.91 1.44 5.81
C PRO A 145 -4.39 1.88 7.20
N VAL A 146 -4.35 1.00 8.18
CA VAL A 146 -4.51 1.39 9.59
C VAL A 146 -3.19 1.95 10.11
N PHE A 147 -3.24 3.01 10.92
CA PHE A 147 -2.06 3.63 11.52
C PHE A 147 -1.90 3.28 13.01
N VAL A 148 -0.65 3.13 13.44
CA VAL A 148 -0.24 3.02 14.85
C VAL A 148 -0.64 4.32 15.53
N GLU A 149 -1.37 4.22 16.65
CA GLU A 149 -1.94 5.38 17.34
C GLU A 149 -2.77 6.28 16.40
N GLY A 150 -3.45 5.63 15.45
CA GLY A 150 -4.35 6.30 14.52
C GLY A 150 -5.41 7.09 15.27
N GLN A 151 -5.71 8.29 14.78
CA GLN A 151 -6.74 9.16 15.32
C GLN A 151 -7.88 9.25 14.32
N TRP A 152 -9.09 9.28 14.86
CA TRP A 152 -10.26 9.66 14.12
C TRP A 152 -10.45 11.17 14.21
N PRO A 153 -10.99 11.81 13.16
CA PRO A 153 -11.34 13.21 13.26
C PRO A 153 -12.52 13.39 14.23
N HIS A 154 -12.65 14.55 14.86
CA HIS A 154 -13.74 14.85 15.82
C HIS A 154 -15.07 15.20 15.11
N GLU A 155 -15.33 14.55 13.98
CA GLU A 155 -16.50 14.75 13.12
C GLU A 155 -16.88 13.39 12.50
N CYS A 156 -18.12 13.29 12.00
CA CYS A 156 -18.56 12.10 11.28
C CYS A 156 -17.62 11.85 10.10
N ILE A 157 -17.01 10.67 10.06
CA ILE A 157 -15.99 10.36 9.05
C ILE A 157 -16.52 10.45 7.60
N VAL A 158 -17.82 10.21 7.41
CA VAL A 158 -18.48 10.23 6.09
C VAL A 158 -18.85 11.64 5.65
N CYS A 159 -19.46 12.45 6.51
CA CYS A 159 -20.07 13.72 6.12
C CYS A 159 -19.62 14.95 6.92
N GLY A 160 -18.67 14.81 7.85
CA GLY A 160 -18.12 15.92 8.64
C GLY A 160 -19.08 16.55 9.66
N SER A 161 -20.31 16.04 9.81
CA SER A 161 -21.24 16.55 10.83
C SER A 161 -20.79 16.17 12.25
N ALA A 162 -21.36 16.82 13.28
CA ALA A 162 -21.08 16.48 14.67
C ALA A 162 -21.26 14.98 14.97
N VAL A 163 -20.32 14.43 15.75
CA VAL A 163 -20.34 13.03 16.15
C VAL A 163 -21.46 12.78 17.15
N THR A 164 -22.31 11.81 16.86
CA THR A 164 -23.40 11.39 17.77
C THR A 164 -23.21 9.96 18.27
N ARG A 165 -22.33 9.18 17.62
CA ARG A 165 -22.03 7.79 17.99
C ARG A 165 -20.59 7.42 17.65
N LEU A 166 -20.09 6.42 18.37
CA LEU A 166 -18.77 5.83 18.19
C LEU A 166 -18.92 4.33 18.00
N ASP A 167 -18.44 3.82 16.88
CA ASP A 167 -18.57 2.40 16.55
C ASP A 167 -17.24 1.65 16.74
N LYS A 168 -17.35 0.32 16.72
CA LYS A 168 -16.23 -0.62 16.73
C LYS A 168 -16.34 -1.53 15.51
N LEU A 169 -15.20 -1.82 14.88
CA LEU A 169 -15.05 -2.86 13.88
C LEU A 169 -14.05 -3.90 14.36
N ASP A 170 -14.34 -5.17 14.10
CA ASP A 170 -13.39 -6.25 14.28
C ASP A 170 -13.44 -7.20 13.09
N THR A 171 -12.31 -7.84 12.83
CA THR A 171 -12.18 -8.82 11.76
C THR A 171 -11.18 -9.90 12.15
N LYS A 172 -11.37 -11.10 11.60
CA LYS A 172 -10.47 -12.23 11.76
C LYS A 172 -10.20 -12.83 10.39
N LYS A 173 -8.96 -13.18 10.13
CA LYS A 173 -8.51 -13.89 8.93
C LYS A 173 -7.85 -15.18 9.35
N ILE A 174 -8.36 -16.29 8.84
CA ILE A 174 -7.76 -17.62 9.02
C ILE A 174 -6.85 -17.89 7.83
N ASN A 175 -5.59 -18.25 8.09
CA ASN A 175 -4.65 -18.62 7.05
C ASN A 175 -4.83 -20.11 6.70
N ALA A 176 -5.67 -20.37 5.70
CA ALA A 176 -5.98 -21.74 5.26
C ALA A 176 -4.76 -22.50 4.72
N GLY A 177 -3.73 -21.81 4.23
CA GLY A 177 -2.50 -22.46 3.76
C GLY A 177 -1.74 -23.18 4.87
N MET A 178 -1.81 -22.68 6.11
CA MET A 178 -1.22 -23.35 7.26
C MET A 178 -1.99 -24.61 7.67
N LEU A 179 -3.30 -24.66 7.39
CA LEU A 179 -4.11 -25.85 7.70
C LEU A 179 -3.61 -27.09 6.94
N LEU A 180 -3.04 -26.89 5.75
CA LEU A 180 -2.46 -27.96 4.94
C LEU A 180 -1.20 -28.59 5.55
N VAL A 181 -0.50 -27.87 6.43
CA VAL A 181 0.67 -28.37 7.18
C VAL A 181 0.33 -28.69 8.65
N GLY A 182 -0.97 -28.81 8.96
CA GLY A 182 -1.46 -29.18 10.29
C GLY A 182 -1.40 -28.05 11.33
N THR A 183 -1.19 -26.81 10.91
CA THR A 183 -1.15 -25.65 11.82
C THR A 183 -2.29 -24.67 11.51
N ALA A 184 -2.78 -23.96 12.52
CA ALA A 184 -3.78 -22.91 12.32
C ALA A 184 -3.15 -21.57 12.71
N SER A 185 -3.11 -20.63 11.76
CA SER A 185 -2.73 -19.25 12.03
C SER A 185 -3.94 -18.35 11.82
N VAL A 186 -4.29 -17.58 12.84
CA VAL A 186 -5.41 -16.64 12.84
C VAL A 186 -4.88 -15.25 13.13
N SER A 187 -5.07 -14.34 12.19
CA SER A 187 -4.81 -12.92 12.37
C SER A 187 -6.11 -12.22 12.74
N SER A 188 -6.10 -11.38 13.78
CA SER A 188 -7.26 -10.58 14.19
C SER A 188 -6.89 -9.11 14.27
N ALA A 189 -7.82 -8.24 13.88
CA ALA A 189 -7.68 -6.80 14.02
C ALA A 189 -8.99 -6.20 14.54
N ALA A 190 -8.89 -5.19 15.41
CA ALA A 190 -10.02 -4.45 15.92
C ALA A 190 -9.70 -2.95 15.93
N ILE A 191 -10.68 -2.15 15.56
CA ILE A 191 -10.61 -0.69 15.52
C ILE A 191 -11.80 -0.13 16.29
N TYR A 192 -11.54 0.85 17.14
CA TYR A 192 -12.51 1.43 18.05
C TYR A 192 -12.74 2.90 17.74
N ASN A 193 -13.80 3.46 18.32
CA ASN A 193 -14.12 4.88 18.34
C ASN A 193 -14.30 5.49 16.95
N ILE A 194 -14.90 4.75 16.00
CA ILE A 194 -15.16 5.26 14.65
C ILE A 194 -16.31 6.27 14.71
N PRO A 195 -16.09 7.55 14.35
CA PRO A 195 -17.07 8.60 14.56
C PRO A 195 -18.12 8.64 13.44
N TYR A 196 -19.39 8.56 13.82
CA TYR A 196 -20.52 8.74 12.92
C TYR A 196 -21.55 9.74 13.46
N CYS A 197 -22.37 10.29 12.56
CA CYS A 197 -23.60 10.99 12.88
C CYS A 197 -24.81 10.02 12.77
N ASN A 198 -26.01 10.46 13.14
CA ASN A 198 -27.20 9.61 13.09
C ASN A 198 -27.61 9.18 11.67
N ALA A 199 -27.21 9.93 10.65
CA ALA A 199 -27.53 9.62 9.25
C ALA A 199 -26.62 8.53 8.64
N HIS A 200 -25.42 8.34 9.19
CA HIS A 200 -24.43 7.40 8.65
C HIS A 200 -24.15 6.27 9.64
N LYS A 201 -24.05 5.05 9.13
CA LYS A 201 -23.63 3.86 9.88
C LYS A 201 -22.93 2.90 8.94
N ASP A 202 -22.05 2.07 9.49
CA ASP A 202 -21.46 0.92 8.80
C ASP A 202 -20.78 1.25 7.44
N ALA A 203 -20.40 2.53 7.24
CA ALA A 203 -19.81 3.01 5.98
C ALA A 203 -18.31 2.66 5.85
N ILE A 204 -17.73 2.09 6.91
CA ILE A 204 -16.34 1.64 6.94
C ILE A 204 -16.34 0.16 7.29
N GLY A 205 -15.63 -0.63 6.49
CA GLY A 205 -15.32 -2.03 6.80
C GLY A 205 -13.88 -2.20 7.27
N LEU A 206 -13.57 -3.32 7.91
CA LEU A 206 -12.21 -3.72 8.27
C LEU A 206 -11.86 -5.06 7.60
N ARG A 207 -10.72 -5.12 6.91
CA ARG A 207 -10.22 -6.33 6.24
C ARG A 207 -8.72 -6.51 6.49
N ILE A 208 -8.24 -7.74 6.54
CA ILE A 208 -6.80 -8.04 6.61
C ILE A 208 -6.33 -8.50 5.23
N LYS A 209 -5.44 -7.73 4.59
CA LYS A 209 -4.83 -8.07 3.30
C LYS A 209 -3.32 -8.22 3.47
N SER A 210 -2.78 -9.39 3.15
CA SER A 210 -1.35 -9.70 3.25
C SER A 210 -0.72 -9.28 4.59
N ASP A 211 -1.41 -9.58 5.70
CA ASP A 211 -0.98 -9.27 7.08
C ASP A 211 -1.00 -7.77 7.46
N PHE A 212 -1.64 -6.92 6.64
CA PHE A 212 -1.94 -5.54 6.98
C PHE A 212 -3.45 -5.35 7.18
N PRO A 213 -3.89 -4.79 8.32
CA PRO A 213 -5.28 -4.41 8.49
C PRO A 213 -5.54 -3.14 7.67
N ARG A 214 -6.65 -3.16 6.93
CA ARG A 214 -7.09 -2.08 6.05
C ARG A 214 -8.53 -1.71 6.35
N LEU A 215 -8.76 -0.42 6.45
CA LEU A 215 -10.10 0.16 6.51
C LEU A 215 -10.62 0.32 5.08
N ILE A 216 -11.84 -0.11 4.82
CA ILE A 216 -12.49 -0.03 3.51
C ILE A 216 -13.56 1.04 3.61
N PHE A 217 -13.35 2.18 2.97
CA PHE A 217 -14.32 3.27 2.94
C PHE A 217 -15.22 3.10 1.72
N SER A 218 -16.52 3.37 1.86
CA SER A 218 -17.45 3.47 0.72
C SER A 218 -17.35 4.81 -0.02
N ASP A 219 -16.69 5.80 0.58
CA ASP A 219 -16.58 7.16 0.08
C ASP A 219 -15.09 7.60 0.07
N TYR A 220 -14.64 8.10 -1.09
CA TYR A 220 -13.25 8.53 -1.28
C TYR A 220 -12.88 9.75 -0.40
N ALA A 221 -13.79 10.71 -0.24
CA ALA A 221 -13.57 11.85 0.63
C ALA A 221 -13.43 11.42 2.10
N ALA A 222 -14.26 10.47 2.57
CA ALA A 222 -14.17 9.91 3.92
C ALA A 222 -12.79 9.26 4.17
N ARG A 223 -12.30 8.48 3.19
CA ARG A 223 -10.95 7.92 3.22
C ARG A 223 -9.89 9.02 3.34
N ARG A 224 -9.99 10.07 2.54
CA ARG A 224 -9.02 11.17 2.57
C ARG A 224 -9.03 11.94 3.89
N ARG A 225 -10.19 12.17 4.51
CA ARG A 225 -10.28 12.76 5.86
C ARG A 225 -9.52 11.91 6.89
N TYR A 226 -9.71 10.59 6.83
CA TYR A 226 -8.97 9.67 7.69
C TYR A 226 -7.46 9.78 7.48
N LEU A 227 -6.99 9.78 6.24
CA LEU A 227 -5.55 9.92 5.95
C LEU A 227 -4.99 11.27 6.43
N ALA A 228 -5.75 12.35 6.28
CA ALA A 228 -5.35 13.68 6.70
C ALA A 228 -5.11 13.75 8.21
N GLY A 229 -6.00 13.18 9.02
CA GLY A 229 -5.84 13.09 10.48
C GLY A 229 -4.71 12.16 10.94
N ASN A 230 -4.14 11.37 10.04
CA ASN A 230 -3.08 10.39 10.34
C ASN A 230 -1.78 10.64 9.59
N LYS A 231 -1.61 11.83 9.01
CA LYS A 231 -0.39 12.21 8.30
C LYS A 231 0.84 12.09 9.22
N GLY A 232 1.87 11.40 8.74
CA GLY A 232 3.13 11.20 9.47
C GLY A 232 3.12 10.05 10.47
N LYS A 233 1.98 9.39 10.69
CA LYS A 233 1.92 8.19 11.54
C LYS A 233 2.41 6.96 10.81
N LYS A 234 2.88 5.99 11.59
CA LYS A 234 3.37 4.70 11.06
C LYS A 234 2.18 3.79 10.74
N ILE A 235 2.25 3.05 9.63
CA ILE A 235 1.26 2.03 9.27
C ILE A 235 1.41 0.81 10.19
N VAL A 236 0.29 0.20 10.59
CA VAL A 236 0.25 -1.04 11.38
C VAL A 236 0.58 -2.23 10.49
N GLU A 237 1.47 -3.09 10.99
CA GLU A 237 1.79 -4.39 10.40
C GLU A 237 1.43 -5.47 11.43
N ILE A 238 0.71 -6.51 11.03
CA ILE A 238 0.45 -7.66 11.91
C ILE A 238 1.72 -8.50 11.89
N LYS A 239 2.35 -8.61 13.05
CA LYS A 239 3.50 -9.49 13.28
C LYS A 239 3.04 -10.90 13.60
#